data_AF-A0A565BE71-F1
#
_entry.id   AF-A0A565BE71-F1
#
_cell.length_a   1.000
_cell.length_b   1.000
_cell.length_c   1.000
_cell.angle_alpha   90.00
_cell.angle_beta   90.00
_cell.angle_gamma   90.00
#
_symmetry.space_group_name_H-M   'P 1'
#
loop_
_entity.id
_entity.type
_entity.pdbx_description
1 polymer ?
#
loop_
_entity_poly.entity_id
_entity_poly.type
_entity_poly.pdbx_seq_one_letter_code
_entity_poly.pdbx_strand_id
1 'polypeptide(L)'
;MVTPRLNGGSAMGLVNWSQLLQWMRTPSKTISRILKRLVAQCTIYLIWMERNARVHTGLTLSAAEIFKRIDRTTRDSLLARYSRRRCNGLLLQWFTYS
;
A
#
# COMPACT_ATOMS: atom_id res chain seq x y z
N MET A 1 20.25 20.46 -5.30
CA MET A 1 19.51 19.24 -4.94
C MET A 1 18.79 19.53 -3.63
N VAL A 2 17.58 20.08 -3.70
CA VAL A 2 16.83 20.56 -2.53
C VAL A 2 15.69 19.58 -2.33
N THR A 3 15.76 18.74 -1.30
CA THR A 3 14.60 17.99 -0.82
C THR A 3 13.71 18.97 -0.03
N PRO A 4 12.45 19.21 -0.43
CA PRO A 4 11.54 19.96 0.41
C PRO A 4 11.34 19.17 1.70
N ARG A 5 11.81 19.75 2.80
CA ARG A 5 11.54 19.29 4.16
C ARG A 5 10.02 19.14 4.32
N LEU A 6 9.58 17.94 4.67
CA LEU A 6 8.23 17.64 5.10
C LEU A 6 7.98 18.40 6.41
N ASN A 7 7.44 19.62 6.28
CA ASN A 7 6.94 20.41 7.40
C ASN A 7 5.74 19.70 8.06
N GLY A 8 5.87 19.41 9.36
CA GLY A 8 4.89 19.91 10.33
C GLY A 8 3.63 19.09 10.64
N GLY A 9 3.50 17.88 10.13
CA GLY A 9 2.55 16.91 10.68
C GLY A 9 3.34 15.65 10.98
N SER A 10 3.37 15.19 12.24
CA SER A 10 3.95 13.89 12.58
C SER A 10 3.46 12.89 11.54
N ALA A 11 4.35 12.41 10.67
CA ALA A 11 4.03 11.29 9.82
C ALA A 11 3.63 10.20 10.80
N MET A 12 2.33 9.91 10.92
CA MET A 12 1.85 8.83 11.75
C MET A 12 2.45 7.57 11.15
N GLY A 13 3.64 7.21 11.64
CA GLY A 13 4.24 5.93 11.34
C GLY A 13 3.22 4.89 11.77
N LEU A 14 2.86 4.00 10.86
CA LEU A 14 2.02 2.85 11.17
C LEU A 14 2.91 1.83 11.87
N VAL A 15 3.29 2.12 13.12
CA VAL A 15 4.31 1.36 13.87
C VAL A 15 3.75 0.13 14.56
N ASN A 16 2.42 0.03 14.67
CA ASN A 16 1.74 -1.13 15.24
C ASN A 16 0.42 -1.45 14.53
N TRP A 17 -0.12 -2.63 14.84
CA TRP A 17 -1.36 -3.13 14.25
C TRP A 17 -2.57 -2.25 14.56
N SER A 18 -2.67 -1.69 15.77
CA SER A 18 -3.81 -0.85 16.14
C SER A 18 -3.86 0.43 15.30
N GLN A 19 -2.72 1.07 15.06
CA GLN A 19 -2.60 2.24 14.18
C GLN A 19 -2.90 1.90 12.71
N LEU A 20 -2.41 0.77 12.19
CA LEU A 20 -2.74 0.31 10.84
C LEU A 20 -4.25 0.07 10.69
N LEU A 21 -4.84 -0.64 11.64
CA LEU A 21 -6.27 -0.91 11.68
C LEU A 21 -7.10 0.37 11.82
N GLN A 22 -6.66 1.31 12.65
CA GLN A 22 -7.29 2.62 12.79
C GLN A 22 -7.21 3.39 11.48
N TRP A 23 -6.03 3.50 10.85
CA TRP A 23 -5.83 4.17 9.57
C TRP A 23 -6.73 3.62 8.45
N MET A 24 -6.87 2.28 8.37
CA MET A 24 -7.77 1.62 7.42
C MET A 24 -9.26 1.89 7.69
N ARG A 25 -9.63 2.22 8.93
CA ARG A 25 -11.01 2.53 9.32
C ARG A 25 -11.31 4.02 9.23
N THR A 26 -10.34 4.90 9.46
CA THR A 26 -10.53 6.35 9.46
C THR A 26 -10.90 6.86 8.05
N PRO A 27 -12.06 7.51 7.88
CA PRO A 27 -12.41 8.13 6.61
C PRO A 27 -11.40 9.23 6.26
N SER A 28 -11.07 9.38 4.99
CA SER A 28 -10.25 10.47 4.48
C SER A 28 -10.96 11.14 3.32
N LYS A 29 -10.78 12.46 3.17
CA LYS A 29 -11.25 13.22 2.00
C LYS A 29 -10.44 12.88 0.74
N THR A 30 -9.21 12.42 0.90
CA THR A 30 -8.24 12.25 -0.19
C THR A 30 -8.03 10.81 -0.62
N ILE A 31 -8.19 9.85 0.31
CA ILE A 31 -7.92 8.43 0.04
C ILE A 31 -9.12 7.59 0.45
N SER A 32 -9.78 6.98 -0.54
CA SER A 32 -10.84 6.00 -0.33
C SER A 32 -10.43 4.86 0.61
N ARG A 33 -11.37 4.47 1.48
CA ARG A 33 -11.20 3.37 2.45
C ARG A 33 -10.93 2.03 1.79
N ILE A 34 -11.49 1.81 0.59
CA ILE A 34 -11.26 0.59 -0.19
C ILE A 34 -9.80 0.52 -0.60
N LEU A 35 -9.23 1.64 -1.07
CA LEU A 35 -7.82 1.69 -1.47
C LEU A 35 -6.90 1.45 -0.27
N LYS A 36 -7.16 2.10 0.88
CA LYS A 36 -6.38 1.88 2.11
C LYS A 36 -6.32 0.40 2.49
N ARG A 37 -7.47 -0.27 2.49
CA ARG A 37 -7.58 -1.70 2.85
C ARG A 37 -6.87 -2.59 1.82
N LEU A 38 -7.05 -2.31 0.53
CA LEU A 38 -6.39 -3.08 -0.53
C LEU A 38 -4.87 -2.99 -0.41
N VAL A 39 -4.34 -1.78 -0.26
CA VAL A 39 -2.89 -1.55 -0.12
C VAL A 39 -2.36 -2.27 1.12
N ALA A 40 -3.02 -2.13 2.27
CA ALA A 40 -2.62 -2.85 3.49
C ALA A 40 -2.61 -4.36 3.29
N GLN A 41 -3.63 -4.93 2.64
CA GLN A 41 -3.68 -6.36 2.32
C GLN A 41 -2.54 -6.78 1.40
N CYS A 42 -2.29 -6.05 0.32
CA CYS A 42 -1.18 -6.31 -0.60
C CYS A 42 0.18 -6.25 0.12
N THR A 43 0.40 -5.23 0.96
CA THR A 43 1.63 -5.07 1.73
C THR A 43 1.85 -6.21 2.71
N ILE A 44 0.85 -6.55 3.52
CA ILE A 44 0.95 -7.65 4.49
C ILE A 44 1.25 -8.97 3.78
N TYR A 45 0.51 -9.26 2.70
CA TYR A 45 0.67 -10.49 1.94
C TYR A 45 2.07 -10.60 1.33
N LEU A 46 2.57 -9.54 0.68
CA LEU A 46 3.87 -9.56 0.02
C LEU A 46 5.05 -9.63 1.00
N ILE A 47 4.94 -9.01 2.17
CA ILE A 47 5.95 -9.13 3.24
C ILE A 47 5.95 -10.56 3.79
N TRP A 48 4.77 -11.14 4.06
CA TRP A 48 4.66 -12.52 4.51
C TRP A 48 5.21 -13.51 3.47
N MET A 49 4.88 -13.31 2.19
CA MET A 49 5.40 -14.09 1.06
C MET A 49 6.92 -14.02 0.98
N GLU A 50 7.51 -12.81 1.08
CA GLU A 50 8.97 -12.64 1.03
C GLU A 50 9.65 -13.31 2.22
N ARG A 51 9.14 -13.12 3.45
CA ARG A 51 9.66 -13.79 4.64
C ARG A 51 9.65 -15.31 4.47
N ASN A 52 8.56 -15.86 3.95
CA ASN A 52 8.46 -17.31 3.75
C ASN A 52 9.39 -17.81 2.65
N ALA A 53 9.53 -17.06 1.55
CA ALA A 53 10.50 -17.39 0.50
C ALA A 53 11.92 -17.41 1.07
N ARG A 54 12.28 -16.40 1.87
CA ARG A 54 13.58 -16.35 2.55
C ARG A 54 13.83 -17.57 3.41
N VAL A 55 12.84 -18.01 4.18
CA VAL A 55 12.96 -19.18 5.06
C VAL A 55 13.08 -20.50 4.29
N HIS A 56 12.30 -20.68 3.22
CA HIS A 56 12.19 -21.97 2.54
C HIS A 56 13.08 -22.14 1.32
N THR A 57 13.43 -21.05 0.63
CA THR A 57 14.24 -21.09 -0.60
C THR A 57 15.56 -20.31 -0.47
N GLY A 58 15.74 -19.53 0.59
CA GLY A 58 16.90 -18.67 0.78
C GLY A 58 16.91 -17.42 -0.10
N LEU A 59 15.89 -17.23 -0.95
CA LEU A 59 15.80 -16.07 -1.82
C LEU A 59 15.30 -14.85 -1.04
N THR A 60 16.03 -13.74 -1.16
CA THR A 60 15.68 -12.46 -0.53
C THR A 60 15.37 -11.42 -1.58
N LEU A 61 14.39 -10.57 -1.30
CA LEU A 61 14.12 -9.38 -2.09
C LEU A 61 14.59 -8.15 -1.34
N SER A 62 15.16 -7.19 -2.07
CA SER A 62 15.40 -5.86 -1.54
C SER A 62 14.08 -5.15 -1.23
N ALA A 63 14.12 -4.19 -0.31
CA ALA A 63 12.95 -3.37 0.01
C ALA A 63 12.38 -2.68 -1.25
N ALA A 64 13.25 -2.21 -2.16
CA ALA A 64 12.83 -1.59 -3.42
C ALA A 64 12.05 -2.55 -4.33
N GLU A 65 12.44 -3.83 -4.39
CA GLU A 65 11.71 -4.84 -5.15
C GLU A 65 10.35 -5.16 -4.52
N ILE A 66 10.28 -5.21 -3.19
CA ILE A 66 9.00 -5.39 -2.47
C ILE A 66 8.08 -4.20 -2.75
N PHE A 67 8.58 -2.96 -2.71
CA PHE A 67 7.79 -1.77 -3.06
C PHE A 67 7.25 -1.82 -4.49
N LYS A 68 8.09 -2.18 -5.46
CA LYS A 68 7.66 -2.36 -6.86
C LYS A 68 6.58 -3.44 -6.99
N ARG A 69 6.70 -4.55 -6.25
CA ARG A 69 5.68 -5.61 -6.22
C ARG A 69 4.38 -5.13 -5.59
N ILE A 70 4.43 -4.39 -4.48
CA ILE A 70 3.23 -3.82 -3.83
C ILE A 70 2.50 -2.91 -4.81
N ASP A 71 3.20 -2.01 -5.47
CA ASP A 71 2.62 -1.11 -6.45
C ASP A 71 1.97 -1.87 -7.60
N ARG A 72 2.70 -2.80 -8.22
CA ARG A 72 2.18 -3.62 -9.32
C ARG A 72 0.97 -4.45 -8.91
N THR A 73 1.03 -5.17 -7.79
CA THR A 73 -0.08 -5.99 -7.30
C THR A 73 -1.31 -5.14 -6.94
N THR A 74 -1.10 -3.92 -6.43
CA THR A 74 -2.18 -2.96 -6.17
C THR A 74 -2.83 -2.52 -7.48
N ARG A 75 -2.03 -2.12 -8.48
CA ARG A 75 -2.51 -1.71 -9.81
C ARG A 75 -3.26 -2.83 -10.51
N ASP A 76 -2.69 -4.04 -10.56
CA ASP A 76 -3.33 -5.22 -11.15
C ASP A 76 -4.67 -5.55 -10.46
N SER A 77 -4.70 -5.45 -9.12
CA SER A 77 -5.91 -5.62 -8.32
C SER A 77 -6.99 -4.59 -8.61
N LEU A 78 -6.61 -3.33 -8.86
CA LEU A 78 -7.55 -2.25 -9.20
C LEU A 78 -8.05 -2.41 -10.63
N LEU A 79 -7.16 -2.72 -11.58
CA LEU A 79 -7.49 -2.99 -12.98
C LEU A 79 -8.46 -4.16 -13.13
N ALA A 80 -8.21 -5.27 -12.44
CA ALA A 80 -9.10 -6.43 -12.43
C ALA A 80 -10.51 -6.12 -11.89
N ARG A 81 -10.66 -5.02 -11.16
CA ARG A 81 -11.94 -4.58 -10.57
C ARG A 81 -12.46 -3.28 -11.17
N TYR A 82 -11.85 -2.79 -12.25
CA TYR A 82 -12.13 -1.48 -12.83
C TYR A 82 -13.61 -1.30 -13.22
N SER A 83 -14.25 -2.36 -13.74
CA SER A 83 -15.67 -2.37 -14.11
C SER A 83 -16.64 -2.28 -12.93
N ARG A 84 -16.18 -2.49 -11.69
CA ARG A 84 -17.05 -2.42 -10.50
C ARG A 84 -17.26 -0.96 -10.12
N ARG A 85 -18.53 -0.53 -10.00
CA ARG A 85 -18.90 0.84 -9.58
C ARG A 85 -18.18 1.31 -8.30
N ARG A 86 -17.99 0.42 -7.32
CA ARG A 86 -17.28 0.70 -6.05
C ARG A 86 -15.77 0.94 -6.21
N CYS A 87 -15.20 0.58 -7.36
CA CYS A 87 -13.79 0.73 -7.69
C CYS A 87 -13.52 1.84 -8.71
N ASN A 88 -14.57 2.54 -9.16
CA ASN A 88 -14.43 3.66 -10.08
C ASN A 88 -13.54 4.76 -9.46
N GLY A 89 -12.59 5.27 -10.24
CA GLY A 89 -11.65 6.31 -9.81
C GLY A 89 -10.56 5.85 -8.82
N LEU A 90 -10.59 4.61 -8.28
CA LEU A 90 -9.58 4.17 -7.32
C LEU A 90 -8.18 4.05 -7.92
N LEU A 91 -8.08 3.60 -9.18
CA LEU A 91 -6.80 3.52 -9.90
C LEU A 91 -6.22 4.91 -10.17
N LEU A 92 -7.06 5.87 -10.57
CA LEU A 92 -6.65 7.27 -10.72
C LEU A 92 -6.17 7.85 -9.39
N GLN A 93 -6.89 7.58 -8.31
CA GLN A 93 -6.51 8.01 -6.96
C GLN A 93 -5.17 7.37 -6.54
N TRP A 94 -4.87 6.14 -6.95
CA TRP A 94 -3.55 5.51 -6.70
C TRP A 94 -2.43 6.26 -7.42
N PHE A 95 -2.61 6.58 -8.71
CA PHE A 95 -1.63 7.33 -9.49
C PHE A 95 -1.33 8.74 -8.98
N THR A 96 -2.21 9.31 -8.14
CA THR A 96 -1.94 10.61 -7.50
C THR A 96 -0.83 10.53 -6.45
N TYR A 97 -0.56 9.33 -5.91
CA TYR A 97 0.37 9.11 -4.80
C TYR A 97 1.49 8.11 -5.10
N SER A 98 1.43 7.40 -6.24
CA SER A 98 2.41 6.38 -6.67
C SER A 98 3.52 6.94 -7.52
#